data_AF-A0A3C1X2B8-F1
#
_entry.id   AF-A0A3C1X2B8-F1
#
_cell.length_a   1.000
_cell.length_b   1.000
_cell.length_c   1.000
_cell.angle_alpha   90.00
_cell.angle_beta   90.00
_cell.angle_gamma   90.00
#
_symmetry.space_group_name_H-M   'P 1'
#
loop_
_entity.id
_entity.type
_entity.pdbx_description
1 polymer ?
#
loop_
_entity_poly.entity_id
_entity_poly.type
_entity_poly.pdbx_seq_one_letter_code
_entity_poly.pdbx_strand_id
1 'polypeptide(L)'
;MNAPHEAIFVLRKPVAAQDDIVSVVLRHDLNKNYLLGHFALEVSTRNAAAELPASDSAARLAQVTQQIGELEASLPGKGNAVKQMVMQDQQQVPDTFLLTRGEFLSPDRQRGALQPGVPAAVRGTAEAADYRTRLDLARWLVSPQNPLTARVTVNRIWGRYFGRGLVETDNDFGFQGAAPVNLPLLDWLAAEFIRQGWSQKQLHRLILTSAVYRQSSALQDESAVQQDPDNYLLARQTRFRVEAEIVRDMALSASGLLSERVGGPGVHLPQPDGIYDFTQNKKNWPTATGADRFRRTMYVMFYRSAPYPLLSTFDAPDFSTVCTRRVRSNTPLQSLTVANDQVFTELAGGLASRVLREQPEGSDTDRLRLMFRLCLTRSPADTELSVLTDYLSRERSRFAGSAEDAAKFLAGTAPAGSIAEGQQAIEQAAWTSTARVLLNTDEFMTRN
;
A
#
# COMPACT_ATOMS: atom_id res chain seq x y z
N MET A 1 40.36 3.03 -2.03
CA MET A 1 40.86 1.96 -1.13
C MET A 1 42.38 2.04 -1.19
N ASN A 2 43.05 2.48 -0.12
CA ASN A 2 44.52 2.55 -0.11
C ASN A 2 45.05 1.16 0.26
N ALA A 3 45.32 0.34 -0.74
CA ALA A 3 45.99 -0.95 -0.53
C ALA A 3 47.51 -0.77 -0.69
N PRO A 4 48.34 -1.52 0.05
CA PRO A 4 49.75 -1.61 -0.25
C PRO A 4 49.93 -2.25 -1.64
N HIS A 5 50.68 -1.58 -2.50
CA HIS A 5 51.02 -2.05 -3.84
C HIS A 5 52.53 -2.24 -3.91
N GLU A 6 52.96 -3.39 -4.42
CA GLU A 6 54.37 -3.72 -4.62
C GLU A 6 54.61 -4.03 -6.10
N ALA A 7 55.71 -3.53 -6.64
CA ALA A 7 56.12 -3.80 -8.01
C ALA A 7 57.63 -4.08 -8.03
N ILE A 8 58.01 -5.26 -8.52
CA ILE A 8 59.42 -5.66 -8.67
C ILE A 8 59.81 -5.57 -10.14
N PHE A 9 60.89 -4.84 -10.42
CA PHE A 9 61.44 -4.68 -11.75
C PHE A 9 62.76 -5.43 -11.85
N VAL A 10 62.76 -6.57 -12.56
CA VAL A 10 63.99 -7.31 -12.85
C VAL A 10 64.56 -6.79 -14.16
N LEU A 11 65.69 -6.10 -14.09
CA LEU A 11 66.32 -5.52 -15.27
C LEU A 11 66.97 -6.62 -16.12
N ARG A 12 66.69 -6.60 -17.43
CA ARG A 12 67.20 -7.60 -18.39
C ARG A 12 68.73 -7.62 -18.50
N LYS A 13 69.38 -6.50 -18.17
CA LYS A 13 70.83 -6.36 -18.01
C LYS A 13 71.10 -5.51 -16.76
N PRO A 14 72.16 -5.78 -15.98
CA PRO A 14 72.54 -4.92 -14.85
C PRO A 14 72.84 -3.50 -15.34
N VAL A 15 72.41 -2.50 -14.56
CA VAL A 15 72.78 -1.10 -14.80
C VAL A 15 74.05 -0.82 -14.01
N ALA A 16 75.14 -0.46 -14.69
CA ALA A 16 76.34 0.04 -14.03
C ALA A 16 76.12 1.51 -13.67
N ALA A 17 76.36 1.89 -12.41
CA ALA A 17 76.29 3.28 -12.00
C ALA A 17 77.40 4.08 -12.69
N GLN A 18 77.06 5.21 -13.29
CA GLN A 18 78.03 6.28 -13.57
C GLN A 18 77.93 7.24 -12.39
N ASP A 19 79.05 7.45 -11.70
CA ASP A 19 79.19 8.36 -10.55
C ASP A 19 78.31 8.01 -9.32
N ASP A 20 78.17 6.72 -9.01
CA ASP A 20 77.50 6.17 -7.81
C ASP A 20 76.01 6.54 -7.61
N ILE A 21 75.36 7.17 -8.59
CA ILE A 21 73.94 7.56 -8.51
C ILE A 21 73.10 6.78 -9.52
N VAL A 22 72.07 6.09 -9.01
CA VAL A 22 71.01 5.48 -9.83
C VAL A 22 69.73 6.29 -9.65
N SER A 23 69.28 6.94 -10.73
CA SER A 23 68.03 7.69 -10.75
C SER A 23 66.88 6.80 -11.22
N VAL A 24 65.84 6.65 -10.38
CA VAL A 24 64.61 5.94 -10.72
C VAL A 24 63.49 6.96 -10.90
N VAL A 25 62.87 6.97 -12.09
CA VAL A 25 61.72 7.82 -12.38
C VAL A 25 60.50 6.94 -12.57
N LEU A 26 59.51 7.07 -11.68
CA LEU A 26 58.25 6.36 -11.76
C LEU A 26 57.17 7.30 -12.31
N ARG A 27 56.63 6.96 -13.48
CA ARG A 27 55.58 7.75 -14.15
C ARG A 27 54.26 6.99 -14.12
N HIS A 28 53.20 7.65 -13.66
CA HIS A 28 51.86 7.07 -13.55
C HIS A 28 50.85 7.93 -14.33
N ASP A 29 50.33 7.39 -15.42
CA ASP A 29 49.48 8.13 -16.38
C ASP A 29 48.00 7.70 -16.37
N LEU A 30 47.66 6.63 -15.63
CA LEU A 30 46.35 5.97 -15.71
C LEU A 30 45.25 6.63 -14.86
N ASN A 31 45.58 7.17 -13.68
CA ASN A 31 44.61 7.83 -12.81
C ASN A 31 45.12 9.22 -12.39
N LYS A 32 44.73 10.26 -13.14
CA LYS A 32 45.17 11.67 -12.93
C LYS A 32 44.84 12.25 -11.55
N ASN A 33 43.92 11.63 -10.80
CA ASN A 33 43.48 12.08 -9.49
C ASN A 33 44.04 11.25 -8.31
N TYR A 34 44.89 10.26 -8.58
CA TYR A 34 45.57 9.48 -7.54
C TYR A 34 46.99 9.99 -7.34
N LEU A 35 47.28 10.52 -6.15
CA LEU A 35 48.62 10.93 -5.73
C LEU A 35 49.33 9.73 -5.09
N LEU A 36 50.52 9.37 -5.57
CA LEU A 36 51.40 8.43 -4.87
C LEU A 36 51.92 9.13 -3.61
N GLY A 37 51.42 8.73 -2.43
CA GLY A 37 51.71 9.42 -1.17
C GLY A 37 53.08 9.06 -0.57
N HIS A 38 53.30 7.77 -0.30
CA HIS A 38 54.53 7.24 0.30
C HIS A 38 54.92 5.95 -0.40
N PHE A 39 56.20 5.78 -0.71
CA PHE A 39 56.74 4.53 -1.25
C PHE A 39 58.12 4.26 -0.63
N ALA A 40 58.47 2.99 -0.53
CA ALA A 40 59.82 2.53 -0.21
C ALA A 40 60.43 1.92 -1.48
N LEU A 41 61.73 2.16 -1.69
CA LEU A 41 62.48 1.55 -2.78
C LEU A 41 63.59 0.69 -2.18
N GLU A 42 63.60 -0.59 -2.52
CA GLU A 42 64.64 -1.53 -2.13
C GLU A 42 65.37 -2.04 -3.38
N VAL A 43 66.69 -2.14 -3.31
CA VAL A 43 67.54 -2.59 -4.41
C VAL A 43 68.29 -3.84 -3.95
N SER A 44 68.17 -4.93 -4.70
CA SER A 44 68.83 -6.20 -4.40
C SER A 44 69.71 -6.64 -5.56
N THR A 45 70.87 -7.21 -5.25
CA THR A 45 71.79 -7.84 -6.22
C THR A 45 71.47 -9.31 -6.45
N ARG A 46 70.53 -9.89 -5.69
CA ARG A 46 70.03 -11.26 -5.89
C ARG A 46 68.79 -11.22 -6.77
N ASN A 47 68.70 -12.15 -7.72
CA ASN A 47 67.54 -12.29 -8.60
C ASN A 47 66.35 -12.86 -7.80
N ALA A 48 65.62 -12.00 -7.09
CA ALA A 48 64.54 -12.36 -6.17
C ALA A 48 63.20 -12.61 -6.87
N ALA A 49 63.20 -12.93 -8.17
CA ALA A 49 61.98 -13.12 -8.96
C ALA A 49 61.14 -14.35 -8.54
N ALA A 50 61.64 -15.20 -7.64
CA ALA A 50 61.07 -16.53 -7.38
C ALA A 50 60.04 -16.61 -6.24
N GLU A 51 59.86 -15.58 -5.41
CA GLU A 51 58.97 -15.65 -4.23
C GLU A 51 58.08 -14.42 -4.06
N LEU A 52 57.44 -13.98 -5.15
CA LEU A 52 56.37 -12.98 -5.07
C LEU A 52 55.03 -13.66 -4.77
N PRO A 53 54.28 -13.24 -3.73
CA PRO A 53 52.91 -13.72 -3.54
C PRO A 53 52.07 -13.25 -4.74
N ALA A 54 51.45 -14.20 -5.44
CA ALA A 54 50.52 -13.89 -6.52
C ALA A 54 49.41 -12.98 -5.97
N SER A 55 49.38 -11.72 -6.41
CA SER A 55 48.40 -10.78 -5.86
C SER A 55 47.00 -11.24 -6.30
N ASP A 56 46.17 -11.62 -5.33
CA ASP A 56 44.78 -12.05 -5.50
C ASP A 56 43.85 -10.89 -5.93
N SER A 57 44.44 -9.78 -6.37
CA SER A 57 43.79 -8.53 -6.74
C SER A 57 42.79 -8.71 -7.89
N ALA A 58 43.11 -9.58 -8.86
CA ALA A 58 42.21 -9.87 -9.98
C ALA A 58 40.96 -10.65 -9.50
N ALA A 59 41.14 -11.64 -8.62
CA ALA A 59 40.04 -12.39 -8.03
C ALA A 59 39.16 -11.49 -7.14
N ARG A 60 39.78 -10.62 -6.34
CA ARG A 60 39.06 -9.66 -5.48
C ARG A 60 38.31 -8.60 -6.30
N LEU A 61 38.89 -8.10 -7.38
CA LEU A 61 38.22 -7.16 -8.29
C LEU A 61 37.01 -7.83 -8.97
N ALA A 62 37.17 -9.08 -9.43
CA ALA A 62 36.06 -9.85 -10.01
C ALA A 62 34.94 -10.06 -9.00
N GLN A 63 35.26 -10.42 -7.76
CA GLN A 63 34.29 -10.60 -6.68
C GLN A 63 33.54 -9.29 -6.37
N VAL A 64 34.25 -8.17 -6.23
CA VAL A 64 33.63 -6.86 -5.94
C VAL A 64 32.76 -6.40 -7.13
N THR A 65 33.20 -6.63 -8.36
CA THR A 65 32.42 -6.28 -9.57
C THR A 65 31.14 -7.10 -9.65
N GLN A 66 31.22 -8.40 -9.33
CA GLN A 66 30.05 -9.27 -9.24
C GLN A 66 29.08 -8.77 -8.16
N GLN A 67 29.57 -8.45 -6.96
CA GLN A 67 28.75 -7.91 -5.88
C GLN A 67 28.09 -6.58 -6.24
N ILE A 68 28.80 -5.69 -6.94
CA ILE A 68 28.22 -4.44 -7.46
C ILE A 68 27.11 -4.75 -8.46
N GLY A 69 27.34 -5.66 -9.42
CA GLY A 69 26.32 -6.04 -10.40
C GLY A 69 25.07 -6.66 -9.77
N GLU A 70 25.24 -7.51 -8.75
CA GLU A 70 24.14 -8.10 -7.98
C GLU A 70 23.35 -7.02 -7.21
N LEU A 71 24.06 -6.08 -6.56
CA LEU A 71 23.44 -4.96 -5.87
C LEU A 71 22.72 -4.01 -6.82
N GLU A 72 23.33 -3.62 -7.93
CA GLU A 72 22.72 -2.79 -8.96
C GLU A 72 21.47 -3.44 -9.56
N ALA A 73 21.51 -4.74 -9.83
CA ALA A 73 20.35 -5.50 -10.29
C ALA A 73 19.23 -5.57 -9.25
N SER A 74 19.57 -5.53 -7.95
CA SER A 74 18.60 -5.49 -6.85
C SER A 74 17.98 -4.09 -6.66
N LEU A 75 18.63 -3.02 -7.13
CA LEU A 75 18.12 -1.66 -7.00
C LEU A 75 16.94 -1.41 -7.96
N PRO A 76 15.92 -0.64 -7.52
CA PRO A 76 14.85 -0.18 -8.41
C PRO A 76 15.44 0.55 -9.62
N GLY A 77 15.08 0.12 -10.84
CA GLY A 77 15.63 0.70 -12.07
C GLY A 77 17.00 0.18 -12.49
N LYS A 78 17.50 -0.91 -11.86
CA LYS A 78 18.79 -1.56 -12.17
C LYS A 78 19.99 -0.62 -12.05
N GLY A 79 20.02 0.20 -11.00
CA GLY A 79 21.09 1.18 -10.78
C GLY A 79 21.04 2.42 -11.69
N ASN A 80 20.09 2.52 -12.62
CA ASN A 80 19.93 3.73 -13.42
C ASN A 80 19.46 4.88 -12.54
N ALA A 81 20.23 5.98 -12.54
CA ALA A 81 19.80 7.22 -11.91
C ALA A 81 18.47 7.68 -12.55
N VAL A 82 17.41 7.65 -11.75
CA VAL A 82 16.10 8.16 -12.18
C VAL A 82 16.23 9.68 -12.29
N LYS A 83 16.20 10.19 -13.52
CA LYS A 83 16.09 11.63 -13.76
C LYS A 83 14.71 12.08 -13.30
N GLN A 84 14.64 12.64 -12.10
CA GLN A 84 13.40 13.16 -11.55
C GLN A 84 13.24 14.63 -11.94
N MET A 85 12.12 14.96 -12.57
CA MET A 85 11.75 16.34 -12.84
C MET A 85 11.45 17.02 -11.51
N VAL A 86 12.22 18.03 -11.16
CA VAL A 86 11.95 18.91 -10.02
C VAL A 86 11.35 20.21 -10.53
N MET A 87 10.36 20.75 -9.82
CA MET A 87 9.86 22.09 -10.13
C MET A 87 10.93 23.11 -9.73
N GLN A 88 11.30 23.98 -10.67
CA GLN A 88 12.16 25.13 -10.42
C GLN A 88 11.32 26.40 -10.59
N ASP A 89 11.50 27.37 -9.69
CA ASP A 89 10.85 28.66 -9.82
C ASP A 89 11.42 29.41 -11.04
N GLN A 90 10.52 30.08 -11.77
CA GLN A 90 10.92 30.89 -12.92
C GLN A 90 11.62 32.15 -12.42
N GLN A 91 12.62 32.64 -13.18
CA GLN A 91 13.30 33.90 -12.86
C GLN A 91 12.36 35.10 -12.90
N GLN A 92 11.34 35.05 -13.76
CA GLN A 92 10.31 36.08 -13.88
C GLN A 92 8.95 35.45 -13.59
N VAL A 93 8.24 35.98 -12.59
CA VAL A 93 6.89 35.52 -12.24
C VAL A 93 5.89 36.15 -13.23
N PRO A 94 5.07 35.35 -13.93
CA PRO A 94 4.07 35.89 -14.84
C PRO A 94 2.93 36.58 -14.08
N ASP A 95 2.48 37.72 -14.59
CA ASP A 95 1.30 38.41 -14.05
C ASP A 95 0.07 37.51 -14.12
N THR A 96 -0.58 37.29 -12.98
CA THR A 96 -1.81 36.51 -12.86
C THR A 96 -2.94 37.43 -12.42
N PHE A 97 -4.12 37.30 -13.01
CA PHE A 97 -5.27 38.17 -12.73
C PHE A 97 -6.46 37.36 -12.21
N LEU A 98 -7.36 38.00 -11.47
CA LEU A 98 -8.61 37.37 -11.07
C LEU A 98 -9.49 37.15 -12.32
N LEU A 99 -10.01 35.95 -12.50
CA LEU A 99 -10.88 35.65 -13.64
C LEU A 99 -12.33 36.01 -13.32
N THR A 100 -12.97 36.77 -14.20
CA THR A 100 -14.39 37.13 -14.05
C THR A 100 -15.23 35.87 -14.16
N ARG A 101 -15.88 35.46 -13.07
CA ARG A 101 -16.65 34.21 -12.96
C ARG A 101 -15.86 32.94 -13.33
N GLY A 102 -14.53 32.97 -13.24
CA GLY A 102 -13.66 31.84 -13.57
C GLY A 102 -13.41 31.64 -15.07
N GLU A 103 -13.86 32.55 -15.94
CA GLU A 103 -13.60 32.46 -17.38
C GLU A 103 -12.14 32.83 -17.69
N PHE A 104 -11.37 31.87 -18.23
CA PHE A 104 -9.93 32.05 -18.48
C PHE A 104 -9.60 33.12 -19.53
N LEU A 105 -10.56 33.47 -20.38
CA LEU A 105 -10.43 34.53 -21.39
C LEU A 105 -10.77 35.92 -20.85
N SER A 106 -11.30 36.01 -19.63
CA SER A 106 -11.79 37.25 -19.03
C SER A 106 -11.04 37.64 -17.74
N PRO A 107 -9.71 37.88 -17.81
CA PRO A 107 -8.94 38.37 -16.68
C PRO A 107 -9.35 39.81 -16.32
N ASP A 108 -9.68 40.04 -15.06
CA ASP A 108 -9.92 41.36 -14.49
C ASP A 108 -8.59 42.10 -14.31
N ARG A 109 -8.15 42.74 -15.39
CA ARG A 109 -6.94 43.57 -15.41
C ARG A 109 -7.12 44.90 -14.66
N GLN A 110 -8.36 45.32 -14.40
CA GLN A 110 -8.63 46.58 -13.70
C GLN A 110 -8.26 46.47 -12.22
N ARG A 111 -8.44 45.29 -11.61
CA ARG A 111 -7.98 45.01 -10.24
C ARG A 111 -6.47 44.87 -10.08
N GLY A 112 -5.73 44.82 -11.19
CA GLY A 112 -4.29 44.60 -11.19
C GLY A 112 -3.90 43.13 -11.00
N ALA A 113 -2.59 42.87 -11.12
CA ALA A 113 -2.04 41.53 -10.96
C ALA A 113 -2.13 41.08 -9.49
N LEU A 114 -2.57 39.84 -9.30
CA LEU A 114 -2.61 39.17 -8.01
C LEU A 114 -1.19 39.01 -7.46
N GLN A 115 -1.04 39.32 -6.18
CA GLN A 115 0.18 39.03 -5.44
C GLN A 115 0.06 37.67 -4.75
N PRO A 116 1.17 36.94 -4.59
CA PRO A 116 1.20 35.75 -3.74
C PRO A 116 0.62 36.02 -2.35
N GLY A 117 -0.17 35.08 -1.85
CA GLY A 117 -0.82 35.20 -0.56
C GLY A 117 -1.78 34.06 -0.30
N VAL A 118 -2.56 34.19 0.78
CA VAL A 118 -3.59 33.23 1.17
C VAL A 118 -4.98 33.83 0.94
N PRO A 119 -6.01 33.01 0.65
CA PRO A 119 -7.34 33.56 0.39
C PRO A 119 -7.88 34.33 1.60
N ALA A 120 -8.18 35.61 1.41
CA ALA A 120 -8.55 36.52 2.50
C ALA A 120 -9.79 36.06 3.29
N ALA A 121 -10.69 35.29 2.65
CA ALA A 121 -11.89 34.74 3.28
C ALA A 121 -11.61 33.70 4.38
N VAL A 122 -10.45 33.02 4.33
CA VAL A 122 -10.11 31.92 5.24
C VAL A 122 -8.80 32.12 5.98
N ARG A 123 -8.14 33.28 5.81
CA ARG A 123 -6.84 33.60 6.45
C ARG A 123 -6.90 33.63 7.99
N GLY A 124 -8.09 33.76 8.58
CA GLY A 124 -8.27 33.89 10.02
C GLY A 124 -7.67 35.19 10.56
N THR A 125 -7.02 35.10 11.73
CA THR A 125 -6.27 36.20 12.36
C THR A 125 -4.80 36.24 11.93
N ALA A 126 -4.37 35.34 11.04
CA ALA A 126 -3.03 35.43 10.49
C ALA A 126 -2.90 36.79 9.79
N GLU A 127 -1.95 37.60 10.21
CA GLU A 127 -1.55 38.77 9.43
C GLU A 127 -1.23 38.30 8.00
N ALA A 128 -1.31 39.22 7.04
CA ALA A 128 -0.76 38.97 5.71
C ALA A 128 0.76 38.82 5.86
N ALA A 129 1.22 37.70 6.43
CA ALA A 129 2.61 37.37 6.47
C ALA A 129 3.09 37.31 5.02
N ASP A 130 4.38 37.47 4.85
CA ASP A 130 5.08 37.57 3.58
C ASP A 130 5.04 36.20 2.84
N TYR A 131 3.84 35.70 2.56
CA TYR A 131 3.53 34.41 1.96
C TYR A 131 3.81 34.50 0.46
N ARG A 132 5.10 34.56 0.11
CA ARG A 132 5.55 34.74 -1.27
C ARG A 132 5.81 33.42 -1.98
N THR A 133 5.95 32.33 -1.23
CA THR A 133 6.36 31.04 -1.77
C THR A 133 5.35 29.92 -1.51
N ARG A 134 5.46 28.82 -2.26
CA ARG A 134 4.69 27.58 -2.02
C ARG A 134 4.96 27.00 -0.62
N LEU A 135 6.16 27.19 -0.09
CA LEU A 135 6.51 26.75 1.26
C LEU A 135 5.73 27.55 2.32
N ASP A 136 5.57 28.85 2.11
CA ASP A 136 4.82 29.69 3.05
C ASP A 136 3.33 29.34 3.02
N LEU A 137 2.76 29.08 1.84
CA LEU A 137 1.40 28.54 1.71
C LEU A 137 1.25 27.19 2.43
N ALA A 138 2.21 26.29 2.27
CA ALA A 138 2.20 24.99 2.95
C ALA A 138 2.24 25.13 4.48
N ARG A 139 3.07 26.06 5.00
CA ARG A 139 3.13 26.39 6.43
C ARG A 139 1.82 26.97 6.96
N TRP A 140 1.17 27.85 6.19
CA TRP A 140 -0.14 28.39 6.54
C TRP A 140 -1.24 27.34 6.51
N LEU A 141 -1.22 26.42 5.54
CA LEU A 141 -2.23 25.37 5.44
C LEU A 141 -2.31 24.53 6.72
N VAL A 142 -1.18 24.22 7.36
CA VAL A 142 -1.12 23.44 8.60
C VAL A 142 -0.88 24.31 9.85
N SER A 143 -1.03 25.64 9.71
CA SER A 143 -0.90 26.55 10.82
C SER A 143 -2.08 26.41 11.79
N PRO A 144 -1.88 26.50 13.11
CA PRO A 144 -2.98 26.59 14.08
C PRO A 144 -3.91 27.79 13.88
N GLN A 145 -3.45 28.83 13.16
CA GLN A 145 -4.27 30.00 12.80
C GLN A 145 -5.25 29.71 11.66
N ASN A 146 -5.08 28.59 10.94
CA ASN A 146 -6.04 28.09 9.95
C ASN A 146 -6.94 27.01 10.57
N PRO A 147 -8.19 27.33 10.91
CA PRO A 147 -9.08 26.38 11.58
C PRO A 147 -9.60 25.27 10.67
N LEU A 148 -9.53 25.43 9.34
CA LEU A 148 -10.19 24.53 8.40
C LEU A 148 -9.45 23.21 8.23
N THR A 149 -8.11 23.25 8.11
CA THR A 149 -7.34 22.05 7.78
C THR A 149 -7.53 20.95 8.82
N ALA A 150 -7.40 21.30 10.11
CA ALA A 150 -7.59 20.34 11.19
C ALA A 150 -9.03 19.81 11.24
N ARG A 151 -10.05 20.69 11.12
CA ARG A 151 -11.47 20.30 11.10
C ARG A 151 -11.78 19.35 9.95
N VAL A 152 -11.35 19.67 8.73
CA VAL A 152 -11.59 18.85 7.54
C VAL A 152 -10.86 17.51 7.66
N THR A 153 -9.62 17.49 8.14
CA THR A 153 -8.87 16.23 8.33
C THR A 153 -9.54 15.34 9.37
N VAL A 154 -9.89 15.88 10.54
CA VAL A 154 -10.61 15.14 11.60
C VAL A 154 -11.94 14.62 11.09
N ASN A 155 -12.71 15.44 10.37
CA ASN A 155 -14.02 15.04 9.84
C ASN A 155 -13.94 13.85 8.89
N ARG A 156 -12.94 13.86 7.99
CA ARG A 156 -12.71 12.75 7.06
C ARG A 156 -12.32 11.48 7.79
N ILE A 157 -11.46 11.58 8.80
CA ILE A 157 -11.06 10.42 9.63
C ILE A 157 -12.25 9.90 10.42
N TRP A 158 -13.03 10.79 11.02
CA TRP A 158 -14.27 10.45 11.70
C TRP A 158 -15.23 9.71 10.77
N GLY A 159 -15.47 10.23 9.57
CA GLY A 159 -16.34 9.60 8.57
C GLY A 159 -15.88 8.21 8.13
N ARG A 160 -14.57 7.93 8.13
CA ARG A 160 -14.06 6.56 7.92
C ARG A 160 -14.46 5.61 9.04
N TYR A 161 -14.58 6.12 10.27
CA TYR A 161 -14.97 5.30 11.40
C TYR A 161 -16.47 5.18 11.59
N PHE A 162 -17.24 6.24 11.41
CA PHE A 162 -18.67 6.24 11.70
C PHE A 162 -19.54 6.15 10.45
N GLY A 163 -18.92 6.07 9.27
CA GLY A 163 -19.59 6.01 7.97
C GLY A 163 -20.02 7.37 7.42
N ARG A 164 -20.20 8.36 8.31
CA ARG A 164 -20.55 9.76 8.03
C ARG A 164 -19.68 10.70 8.87
N GLY A 165 -19.22 11.80 8.29
CA GLY A 165 -18.50 12.86 9.01
C GLY A 165 -19.41 13.61 10.00
N LEU A 166 -18.82 14.34 10.94
CA LEU A 166 -19.55 15.30 11.79
C LEU A 166 -20.19 16.42 10.94
N VAL A 167 -19.50 16.81 9.87
CA VAL A 167 -20.04 17.55 8.72
C VAL A 167 -20.24 16.52 7.61
N GLU A 168 -21.46 16.34 7.12
CA GLU A 168 -21.74 15.31 6.11
C GLU A 168 -21.11 15.63 4.74
N THR A 169 -21.04 16.91 4.40
CA THR A 169 -20.43 17.41 3.15
C THR A 169 -18.91 17.54 3.29
N ASP A 170 -18.19 16.42 3.16
CA ASP A 170 -16.72 16.35 3.29
C ASP A 170 -15.91 17.33 2.39
N ASN A 171 -16.55 17.86 1.35
CA ASN A 171 -15.98 18.79 0.38
C ASN A 171 -16.43 20.24 0.54
N ASP A 172 -17.42 20.52 1.40
CA ASP A 172 -17.94 21.86 1.60
C ASP A 172 -18.20 22.10 3.09
N PHE A 173 -17.33 22.92 3.68
CA PHE A 173 -17.43 23.42 5.05
C PHE A 173 -17.93 24.88 5.08
N GLY A 174 -18.37 25.41 3.94
CA GLY A 174 -18.95 26.73 3.79
C GLY A 174 -20.47 26.72 3.97
N PHE A 175 -21.11 27.84 3.63
CA PHE A 175 -22.55 28.05 3.82
C PHE A 175 -23.45 27.15 2.97
N GLN A 176 -22.92 26.53 1.92
CA GLN A 176 -23.64 25.56 1.07
C GLN A 176 -23.48 24.11 1.56
N GLY A 177 -22.57 23.88 2.51
CA GLY A 177 -22.36 22.60 3.16
C GLY A 177 -23.38 22.32 4.27
N ALA A 178 -23.39 21.08 4.73
CA ALA A 178 -24.16 20.66 5.89
C ALA A 178 -23.60 21.30 7.17
N ALA A 179 -24.50 21.66 8.09
CA ALA A 179 -24.07 22.07 9.43
C ALA A 179 -23.44 20.87 10.18
N PRO A 180 -22.42 21.10 11.02
CA PRO A 180 -21.86 20.05 11.85
C PRO A 180 -22.91 19.55 12.86
N VAL A 181 -23.09 18.24 12.94
CA VAL A 181 -23.98 17.59 13.93
C VAL A 181 -23.57 17.95 15.37
N ASN A 182 -22.25 18.05 15.60
CA ASN A 182 -21.70 18.45 16.89
C ASN A 182 -20.44 19.31 16.68
N LEU A 183 -20.63 20.62 16.60
CA LEU A 183 -19.53 21.59 16.43
C LEU A 183 -18.53 21.58 17.60
N PRO A 184 -18.96 21.59 18.89
CA PRO A 184 -18.02 21.54 20.01
C PRO A 184 -17.08 20.33 19.96
N LEU A 185 -17.59 19.15 19.59
CA LEU A 185 -16.77 17.95 19.43
C LEU A 185 -15.78 18.07 18.27
N LEU A 186 -16.23 18.56 17.11
CA LEU A 186 -15.38 18.77 15.95
C LEU A 186 -14.22 19.73 16.27
N ASP A 187 -14.54 20.85 16.95
CA ASP A 187 -13.57 21.85 17.36
C ASP A 187 -12.57 21.30 18.38
N TRP A 188 -13.06 20.54 19.36
CA TRP A 188 -12.21 19.89 20.34
C TRP A 188 -11.26 18.88 19.70
N LEU A 189 -11.75 18.02 18.81
CA LEU A 189 -10.92 17.04 18.10
C LEU A 189 -9.89 17.73 17.19
N ALA A 190 -10.27 18.82 16.51
CA ALA A 190 -9.36 19.59 15.66
C ALA A 190 -8.24 20.25 16.47
N ALA A 191 -8.58 20.88 17.60
CA ALA A 191 -7.60 21.47 18.51
C ALA A 191 -6.68 20.40 19.12
N GLU A 192 -7.24 19.27 19.52
CA GLU A 192 -6.48 18.13 20.05
C GLU A 192 -5.52 17.55 19.02
N PHE A 193 -5.95 17.42 17.77
CA PHE A 193 -5.12 16.93 16.68
C PHE A 193 -3.90 17.84 16.44
N ILE A 194 -4.09 19.16 16.50
CA ILE A 194 -2.98 20.14 16.44
C ILE A 194 -2.06 20.00 17.67
N ARG A 195 -2.64 19.92 18.88
CA ARG A 195 -1.89 19.80 20.15
C ARG A 195 -1.03 18.53 20.21
N GLN A 196 -1.49 17.45 19.58
CA GLN A 196 -0.77 16.18 19.43
C GLN A 196 0.27 16.20 18.28
N GLY A 197 0.56 17.37 17.71
CA GLY A 197 1.56 17.52 16.65
C GLY A 197 1.13 16.87 15.33
N TRP A 198 -0.17 16.93 15.01
CA TRP A 198 -0.74 16.35 13.78
C TRP A 198 -0.54 14.83 13.68
N SER A 199 -0.41 14.15 14.81
CA SER A 199 -0.20 12.70 14.84
C SER A 199 -1.46 11.93 14.48
N GLN A 200 -1.52 11.43 13.24
CA GLN A 200 -2.61 10.58 12.75
C GLN A 200 -2.87 9.40 13.70
N LYS A 201 -1.80 8.72 14.14
CA LYS A 201 -1.89 7.55 15.03
C LYS A 201 -2.53 7.87 16.38
N GLN A 202 -2.23 9.03 16.96
CA GLN A 202 -2.83 9.43 18.23
C GLN A 202 -4.31 9.80 18.07
N LEU A 203 -4.67 10.50 16.99
CA LEU A 203 -6.07 10.79 16.66
C LEU A 203 -6.88 9.51 16.42
N HIS A 204 -6.34 8.56 15.65
CA HIS A 204 -6.97 7.24 15.47
C HIS A 204 -7.19 6.55 16.81
N ARG A 205 -6.16 6.46 17.67
CA ARG A 205 -6.30 5.86 19.00
C ARG A 205 -7.37 6.56 19.84
N LEU A 206 -7.40 7.89 19.84
CA LEU A 206 -8.38 8.68 20.58
C LEU A 206 -9.81 8.33 20.16
N ILE A 207 -10.07 8.27 18.85
CA ILE A 207 -11.39 7.89 18.32
C ILE A 207 -11.71 6.42 18.68
N LEU A 208 -10.80 5.50 18.40
CA LEU A 208 -10.99 4.05 18.58
C LEU A 208 -11.19 3.64 20.06
N THR A 209 -10.69 4.43 21.00
CA THR A 209 -10.82 4.16 22.45
C THR A 209 -11.97 4.93 23.11
N SER A 210 -12.67 5.79 22.36
CA SER A 210 -13.83 6.54 22.85
C SER A 210 -15.00 5.63 23.24
N ALA A 211 -15.88 6.12 24.12
CA ALA A 211 -17.11 5.40 24.45
C ALA A 211 -18.01 5.23 23.21
N VAL A 212 -18.16 6.31 22.42
CA VAL A 212 -19.02 6.31 21.22
C VAL A 212 -18.58 5.28 20.17
N TYR A 213 -17.26 5.10 19.98
CA TYR A 213 -16.74 4.10 19.05
C TYR A 213 -16.99 2.67 19.50
N ARG A 214 -16.88 2.41 20.81
CA ARG A 214 -17.00 1.08 21.42
C ARG A 214 -18.44 0.65 21.68
N GLN A 215 -19.43 1.45 21.29
CA GLN A 215 -20.84 1.07 21.34
C GLN A 215 -21.11 -0.15 20.45
N SER A 216 -22.15 -0.90 20.80
CA SER A 216 -22.66 -1.95 19.92
C SER A 216 -23.36 -1.34 18.72
N SER A 217 -23.30 -2.01 17.57
CA SER A 217 -24.16 -1.69 16.42
C SER A 217 -25.55 -2.34 16.51
N ALA A 218 -25.77 -3.20 17.50
CA ALA A 218 -27.08 -3.83 17.72
C ALA A 218 -28.12 -2.78 18.09
N LEU A 219 -29.32 -2.93 17.50
CA LEU A 219 -30.49 -2.13 17.86
C LEU A 219 -30.98 -2.59 19.24
N GLN A 220 -30.63 -1.85 20.29
CA GLN A 220 -31.04 -2.16 21.66
C GLN A 220 -32.26 -1.34 22.11
N ASP A 221 -32.45 -0.15 21.55
CA ASP A 221 -33.50 0.79 21.95
C ASP A 221 -34.26 1.29 20.72
N GLU A 222 -35.51 0.85 20.57
CA GLU A 222 -36.38 1.29 19.47
C GLU A 222 -36.73 2.77 19.55
N SER A 223 -36.76 3.36 20.76
CA SER A 223 -37.07 4.78 20.93
C SER A 223 -35.97 5.67 20.37
N ALA A 224 -34.71 5.25 20.50
CA ALA A 224 -33.56 5.94 19.90
C ALA A 224 -33.64 5.94 18.36
N VAL A 225 -34.14 4.85 17.75
CA VAL A 225 -34.36 4.77 16.30
C VAL A 225 -35.46 5.71 15.84
N GLN A 226 -36.52 5.89 16.63
CA GLN A 226 -37.60 6.81 16.30
C GLN A 226 -37.14 8.27 16.35
N GLN A 227 -36.23 8.60 17.27
CA GLN A 227 -35.69 9.96 17.42
C GLN A 227 -34.59 10.28 16.41
N ASP A 228 -33.76 9.29 16.06
CA ASP A 228 -32.64 9.42 15.12
C ASP A 228 -32.53 8.18 14.21
N PRO A 229 -33.41 8.08 13.19
CA PRO A 229 -33.49 6.89 12.34
C PRO A 229 -32.19 6.67 11.55
N ASP A 230 -31.54 7.76 11.15
CA ASP A 230 -30.31 7.76 10.35
C ASP A 230 -29.03 7.68 11.20
N ASN A 231 -29.15 7.56 12.53
CA ASN A 231 -28.05 7.47 13.48
C ASN A 231 -27.04 8.64 13.38
N TYR A 232 -27.50 9.87 13.11
CA TYR A 232 -26.65 11.08 13.09
C TYR A 232 -26.02 11.37 14.46
N LEU A 233 -26.76 11.16 15.54
CA LEU A 233 -26.35 11.41 16.92
C LEU A 233 -25.51 10.26 17.50
N LEU A 234 -25.36 9.16 16.75
CA LEU A 234 -24.54 7.99 17.10
C LEU A 234 -24.99 7.33 18.41
N ALA A 235 -26.29 7.08 18.55
CA ALA A 235 -26.85 6.29 19.64
C ALA A 235 -26.42 4.82 19.62
N ARG A 236 -25.88 4.37 18.47
CA ARG A 236 -25.24 3.07 18.27
C ARG A 236 -24.05 3.21 17.33
N GLN A 237 -23.19 2.20 17.27
CA GLN A 237 -22.16 2.16 16.24
C GLN A 237 -22.81 1.91 14.85
N THR A 238 -22.22 2.48 13.80
CA THR A 238 -22.74 2.38 12.44
C THR A 238 -22.18 1.13 11.76
N ARG A 239 -23.09 0.34 11.20
CA ARG A 239 -22.79 -0.81 10.37
C ARG A 239 -22.77 -0.42 8.89
N PHE A 240 -21.67 -0.64 8.18
CA PHE A 240 -21.56 -0.31 6.74
C PHE A 240 -20.52 -1.14 5.99
N ARG A 241 -20.77 -1.39 4.69
CA ARG A 241 -19.84 -2.10 3.81
C ARG A 241 -18.49 -1.38 3.69
N VAL A 242 -17.40 -2.13 3.83
CA VAL A 242 -16.04 -1.62 3.63
C VAL A 242 -15.74 -1.37 2.16
N GLU A 243 -14.77 -0.51 1.86
CA GLU A 243 -14.39 -0.15 0.49
C GLU A 243 -13.83 -1.34 -0.32
N ALA A 244 -13.89 -1.24 -1.66
CA ALA A 244 -13.45 -2.28 -2.59
C ALA A 244 -12.08 -2.90 -2.27
N GLU A 245 -11.10 -2.04 -1.97
CA GLU A 245 -9.74 -2.46 -1.65
C GLU A 245 -9.70 -3.28 -0.36
N ILE A 246 -10.52 -2.91 0.63
CA ILE A 246 -10.59 -3.56 1.93
C ILE A 246 -11.28 -4.92 1.84
N VAL A 247 -12.33 -5.07 1.02
CA VAL A 247 -13.04 -6.36 0.85
C VAL A 247 -12.05 -7.48 0.48
N ARG A 248 -11.18 -7.23 -0.50
CA ARG A 248 -10.15 -8.20 -0.89
C ARG A 248 -9.04 -8.33 0.15
N ASP A 249 -8.60 -7.22 0.75
CA ASP A 249 -7.52 -7.25 1.74
C ASP A 249 -7.94 -8.00 3.03
N MET A 250 -9.23 -7.98 3.38
CA MET A 250 -9.80 -8.82 4.45
C MET A 250 -9.70 -10.30 4.10
N ALA A 251 -10.06 -10.70 2.88
CA ALA A 251 -9.93 -12.10 2.45
C ALA A 251 -8.46 -12.55 2.36
N LEU A 252 -7.55 -11.67 1.92
CA LEU A 252 -6.11 -11.90 1.95
C LEU A 252 -5.58 -12.12 3.38
N SER A 253 -6.04 -11.28 4.32
CA SER A 253 -5.63 -11.39 5.72
C SER A 253 -6.19 -12.66 6.37
N ALA A 254 -7.47 -12.97 6.17
CA ALA A 254 -8.11 -14.17 6.69
C ALA A 254 -7.45 -15.44 6.13
N SER A 255 -7.19 -15.50 4.82
CA SER A 255 -6.52 -16.62 4.16
C SER A 255 -5.08 -16.85 4.59
N GLY A 256 -4.41 -15.83 5.15
CA GLY A 256 -2.99 -15.89 5.50
C GLY A 256 -2.07 -15.86 4.27
N LEU A 257 -2.59 -15.49 3.09
CA LEU A 257 -1.79 -15.34 1.87
C LEU A 257 -1.25 -13.92 1.68
N LEU A 258 -1.73 -12.95 2.48
CA LEU A 258 -1.35 -11.55 2.40
C LEU A 258 0.18 -11.35 2.43
N SER A 259 0.72 -10.74 1.38
CA SER A 259 2.07 -10.21 1.39
C SER A 259 2.14 -8.88 2.14
N GLU A 260 2.92 -8.85 3.23
CA GLU A 260 3.10 -7.65 4.08
C GLU A 260 4.11 -6.63 3.50
N ARG A 261 4.67 -6.91 2.31
CA ARG A 261 5.65 -6.04 1.67
C ARG A 261 5.07 -4.66 1.36
N VAL A 262 5.65 -3.63 1.97
CA VAL A 262 5.35 -2.21 1.71
C VAL A 262 6.34 -1.64 0.68
N GLY A 263 5.83 -0.84 -0.26
CA GLY A 263 6.60 -0.19 -1.33
C GLY A 263 6.77 -1.06 -2.59
N GLY A 264 7.57 -0.62 -3.56
CA GLY A 264 7.79 -1.35 -4.81
C GLY A 264 6.71 -1.14 -5.87
N PRO A 265 6.88 -1.76 -7.05
CA PRO A 265 6.01 -1.54 -8.22
C PRO A 265 4.60 -2.09 -8.01
N GLY A 266 3.64 -1.59 -8.79
CA GLY A 266 2.30 -2.15 -8.85
C GLY A 266 2.28 -3.56 -9.47
N VAL A 267 1.24 -4.31 -9.18
CA VAL A 267 1.03 -5.70 -9.61
C VAL A 267 -0.22 -5.84 -10.45
N HIS A 268 -0.23 -6.82 -11.34
CA HIS A 268 -1.37 -7.16 -12.19
C HIS A 268 -1.97 -8.46 -11.67
N LEU A 269 -3.19 -8.40 -11.14
CA LEU A 269 -3.86 -9.58 -10.59
C LEU A 269 -4.41 -10.47 -11.71
N PRO A 270 -4.64 -11.77 -11.46
CA PRO A 270 -5.41 -12.59 -12.38
C PRO A 270 -6.75 -11.95 -12.71
N GLN A 271 -7.13 -12.01 -13.98
CA GLN A 271 -8.42 -11.55 -14.46
C GLN A 271 -8.82 -12.37 -15.70
N PRO A 272 -10.12 -12.51 -15.98
CA PRO A 272 -10.61 -13.09 -17.23
C PRO A 272 -9.99 -12.44 -18.49
N ASP A 273 -9.84 -13.26 -19.53
CA ASP A 273 -9.43 -12.75 -20.84
C ASP A 273 -10.50 -11.82 -21.42
N GLY A 274 -10.06 -10.84 -22.22
CA GLY A 274 -10.94 -9.93 -22.96
C GLY A 274 -11.54 -8.77 -22.16
N ILE A 275 -11.23 -8.62 -20.87
CA ILE A 275 -11.74 -7.51 -20.04
C ILE A 275 -11.40 -6.13 -20.65
N TYR A 276 -10.30 -6.00 -21.39
CA TYR A 276 -9.88 -4.73 -21.99
C TYR A 276 -10.08 -4.66 -23.52
N ASP A 277 -10.82 -5.60 -24.11
CA ASP A 277 -11.03 -5.65 -25.57
C ASP A 277 -11.85 -4.45 -26.08
N PHE A 278 -12.64 -3.81 -25.21
CA PHE A 278 -13.34 -2.57 -25.51
C PHE A 278 -12.41 -1.36 -25.64
N THR A 279 -11.14 -1.47 -25.25
CA THR A 279 -10.18 -0.36 -25.29
C THR A 279 -9.50 -0.27 -26.65
N GLN A 280 -9.21 0.94 -27.14
CA GLN A 280 -8.62 1.16 -28.47
C GLN A 280 -7.24 0.52 -28.68
N ASN A 281 -6.51 0.25 -27.59
CA ASN A 281 -5.16 -0.32 -27.63
C ASN A 281 -5.11 -1.54 -26.73
N LYS A 282 -4.62 -2.67 -27.28
CA LYS A 282 -4.39 -3.90 -26.50
C LYS A 282 -3.57 -3.58 -25.26
N LYS A 283 -4.11 -3.90 -24.10
CA LYS A 283 -3.46 -3.67 -22.82
C LYS A 283 -2.58 -4.87 -22.49
N ASN A 284 -1.29 -4.62 -22.23
CA ASN A 284 -0.40 -5.66 -21.72
C ASN A 284 -0.69 -5.86 -20.23
N TRP A 285 -1.10 -7.07 -19.85
CA TRP A 285 -1.44 -7.42 -18.47
C TRP A 285 -0.62 -8.63 -18.01
N PRO A 286 0.65 -8.42 -17.61
CA PRO A 286 1.52 -9.51 -17.18
C PRO A 286 1.12 -9.95 -15.77
N THR A 287 0.24 -10.96 -15.70
CA THR A 287 -0.29 -11.50 -14.44
C THR A 287 0.83 -11.86 -13.46
N ALA A 288 0.73 -11.30 -12.25
CA ALA A 288 1.70 -11.50 -11.18
C ALA A 288 1.67 -12.95 -10.69
N THR A 289 2.86 -13.45 -10.34
CA THR A 289 3.07 -14.80 -9.82
C THR A 289 3.69 -14.74 -8.41
N GLY A 290 3.65 -15.85 -7.68
CA GLY A 290 4.22 -15.94 -6.33
C GLY A 290 3.61 -14.94 -5.35
N ALA A 291 4.43 -14.36 -4.49
CA ALA A 291 3.99 -13.42 -3.45
C ALA A 291 3.37 -12.12 -4.01
N ASP A 292 3.72 -11.73 -5.24
CA ASP A 292 3.20 -10.52 -5.86
C ASP A 292 1.71 -10.65 -6.25
N ARG A 293 1.20 -11.88 -6.40
CA ARG A 293 -0.22 -12.17 -6.61
C ARG A 293 -1.08 -11.80 -5.38
N PHE A 294 -0.50 -11.83 -4.19
CA PHE A 294 -1.18 -11.64 -2.91
C PHE A 294 -0.83 -10.32 -2.21
N ARG A 295 -0.38 -9.32 -2.97
CA ARG A 295 -0.19 -7.97 -2.44
C ARG A 295 -1.52 -7.31 -2.11
N ARG A 296 -1.47 -6.35 -1.16
CA ARG A 296 -2.58 -5.44 -0.84
C ARG A 296 -3.15 -4.81 -2.09
N THR A 297 -4.46 -4.60 -2.09
CA THR A 297 -5.21 -4.09 -3.24
C THR A 297 -4.77 -2.68 -3.64
N MET A 298 -4.17 -1.93 -2.71
CA MET A 298 -3.49 -0.64 -2.99
C MET A 298 -2.39 -0.73 -4.07
N TYR A 299 -1.77 -1.90 -4.27
CA TYR A 299 -0.73 -2.10 -5.29
C TYR A 299 -1.28 -2.58 -6.63
N VAL A 300 -2.59 -2.80 -6.75
CA VAL A 300 -3.18 -3.31 -7.98
C VAL A 300 -3.14 -2.22 -9.04
N MET A 301 -2.49 -2.52 -10.15
CA MET A 301 -2.47 -1.66 -11.32
C MET A 301 -3.86 -1.59 -11.93
N PHE A 302 -4.23 -0.42 -12.44
CA PHE A 302 -5.45 -0.24 -13.19
C PHE A 302 -5.26 0.86 -14.24
N TYR A 303 -6.07 0.81 -15.29
CA TYR A 303 -6.13 1.90 -16.28
C TYR A 303 -7.23 2.87 -15.86
N ARG A 304 -6.95 4.18 -15.96
CA ARG A 304 -7.90 5.24 -15.58
C ARG A 304 -9.28 5.08 -16.22
N SER A 305 -9.33 4.63 -17.48
CA SER A 305 -10.57 4.40 -18.25
C SER A 305 -11.12 2.97 -18.15
N ALA A 306 -10.37 2.05 -17.55
CA ALA A 306 -10.73 0.64 -17.43
C ALA A 306 -10.15 0.08 -16.12
N PRO A 307 -10.85 0.32 -14.99
CA PRO A 307 -10.41 -0.19 -13.69
C PRO A 307 -10.42 -1.71 -13.63
N TYR A 308 -9.66 -2.27 -12.69
CA TYR A 308 -9.75 -3.70 -12.39
C TYR A 308 -11.18 -4.06 -11.96
N PRO A 309 -11.83 -5.09 -12.54
CA PRO A 309 -13.28 -5.31 -12.41
C PRO A 309 -13.80 -5.34 -10.97
N LEU A 310 -13.05 -5.97 -10.06
CA LEU A 310 -13.40 -6.02 -8.65
C LEU A 310 -13.61 -4.61 -8.05
N LEU A 311 -12.75 -3.66 -8.42
CA LEU A 311 -12.84 -2.29 -7.89
C LEU A 311 -14.15 -1.64 -8.33
N SER A 312 -14.52 -1.79 -9.60
CA SER A 312 -15.76 -1.26 -10.15
C SER A 312 -17.00 -1.87 -9.49
N THR A 313 -17.03 -3.19 -9.27
CA THR A 313 -18.16 -3.87 -8.61
C THR A 313 -18.39 -3.37 -7.19
N PHE A 314 -17.34 -2.96 -6.50
CA PHE A 314 -17.36 -2.53 -5.10
C PHE A 314 -17.31 -1.01 -4.90
N ASP A 315 -17.89 -0.26 -5.84
CA ASP A 315 -18.04 1.20 -5.80
C ASP A 315 -16.71 1.96 -5.64
N ALA A 316 -15.62 1.46 -6.22
CA ALA A 316 -14.40 2.26 -6.30
C ALA A 316 -14.68 3.56 -7.07
N PRO A 317 -14.05 4.68 -6.69
CA PRO A 317 -14.22 5.95 -7.39
C PRO A 317 -13.98 5.85 -8.90
N ASP A 318 -14.76 6.60 -9.67
CA ASP A 318 -14.39 6.88 -11.05
C ASP A 318 -13.09 7.68 -11.08
N PHE A 319 -12.05 7.10 -11.66
CA PHE A 319 -10.73 7.71 -11.76
C PHE A 319 -10.69 8.88 -12.75
N SER A 320 -11.75 9.13 -13.52
CA SER A 320 -11.86 10.28 -14.42
C SER A 320 -12.30 11.56 -13.69
N THR A 321 -12.97 11.46 -12.55
CA THR A 321 -13.55 12.58 -11.81
C THR A 321 -12.96 12.73 -10.40
N VAL A 322 -13.19 13.89 -9.78
CA VAL A 322 -12.78 14.12 -8.39
C VAL A 322 -13.81 13.46 -7.47
N CYS A 323 -13.37 12.47 -6.69
CA CYS A 323 -14.21 11.82 -5.69
C CYS A 323 -13.86 12.34 -4.29
N THR A 324 -14.77 13.10 -3.70
CA THR A 324 -14.64 13.64 -2.34
C THR A 324 -15.30 12.75 -1.30
N ARG A 325 -16.33 12.00 -1.70
CA ARG A 325 -17.05 11.02 -0.88
C ARG A 325 -17.34 9.78 -1.73
N ARG A 326 -17.03 8.60 -1.20
CA ARG A 326 -17.33 7.33 -1.88
C ARG A 326 -18.78 6.93 -1.65
N VAL A 327 -19.46 6.52 -2.72
CA VAL A 327 -20.80 5.92 -2.63
C VAL A 327 -20.64 4.49 -2.12
N ARG A 328 -21.66 3.99 -1.41
CA ARG A 328 -21.73 2.60 -0.97
C ARG A 328 -23.05 2.02 -1.45
N SER A 329 -22.98 0.99 -2.27
CA SER A 329 -24.10 0.16 -2.66
C SER A 329 -23.92 -1.25 -2.08
N ASN A 330 -25.04 -1.92 -1.81
CA ASN A 330 -25.09 -3.33 -1.46
C ASN A 330 -25.96 -4.01 -2.52
N THR A 331 -25.32 -4.67 -3.49
CA THR A 331 -26.03 -5.26 -4.63
C THR A 331 -25.81 -6.77 -4.71
N PRO A 332 -26.77 -7.56 -5.24
CA PRO A 332 -26.57 -8.98 -5.45
C PRO A 332 -25.33 -9.32 -6.31
N LEU A 333 -24.95 -8.42 -7.23
CA LEU A 333 -23.76 -8.58 -8.07
C LEU A 333 -22.48 -8.67 -7.23
N GLN A 334 -22.39 -7.91 -6.15
CA GLN A 334 -21.23 -7.94 -5.23
C GLN A 334 -21.09 -9.30 -4.55
N SER A 335 -22.18 -9.86 -4.02
CA SER A 335 -22.18 -11.21 -3.44
C SER A 335 -21.86 -12.28 -4.49
N LEU A 336 -22.36 -12.13 -5.72
CA LEU A 336 -22.02 -13.03 -6.82
C LEU A 336 -20.54 -12.93 -7.21
N THR A 337 -19.94 -11.74 -7.16
CA THR A 337 -18.50 -11.57 -7.37
C THR A 337 -17.68 -12.27 -6.30
N VAL A 338 -18.01 -12.11 -5.01
CA VAL A 338 -17.28 -12.83 -3.93
C VAL A 338 -17.44 -14.34 -4.06
N ALA A 339 -18.63 -14.81 -4.45
CA ALA A 339 -18.87 -16.24 -4.62
C ALA A 339 -18.10 -16.87 -5.79
N ASN A 340 -17.88 -16.14 -6.89
CA ASN A 340 -17.48 -16.73 -8.17
C ASN A 340 -16.14 -16.24 -8.74
N ASP A 341 -15.65 -15.08 -8.31
CA ASP A 341 -14.39 -14.53 -8.82
C ASP A 341 -13.20 -15.40 -8.39
N GLN A 342 -12.30 -15.65 -9.33
CA GLN A 342 -11.14 -16.52 -9.15
C GLN A 342 -10.26 -16.09 -7.97
N VAL A 343 -10.17 -14.80 -7.69
CA VAL A 343 -9.39 -14.29 -6.56
C VAL A 343 -10.02 -14.78 -5.25
N PHE A 344 -11.33 -14.65 -5.07
CA PHE A 344 -11.96 -15.08 -3.82
C PHE A 344 -12.01 -16.60 -3.66
N THR A 345 -12.14 -17.35 -4.75
CA THR A 345 -12.07 -18.82 -4.67
C THR A 345 -10.68 -19.29 -4.23
N GLU A 346 -9.61 -18.66 -4.73
CA GLU A 346 -8.24 -18.94 -4.30
C GLU A 346 -7.99 -18.57 -2.85
N LEU A 347 -8.49 -17.40 -2.41
CA LEU A 347 -8.36 -16.96 -1.02
C LEU A 347 -9.14 -17.86 -0.06
N ALA A 348 -10.30 -18.38 -0.48
CA ALA A 348 -11.04 -19.38 0.30
C ALA A 348 -10.24 -20.68 0.47
N GLY A 349 -9.55 -21.13 -0.59
CA GLY A 349 -8.63 -22.27 -0.50
C GLY A 349 -7.47 -22.01 0.45
N GLY A 350 -6.88 -20.81 0.39
CA GLY A 350 -5.86 -20.37 1.34
C GLY A 350 -6.34 -20.38 2.79
N LEU A 351 -7.55 -19.90 3.05
CA LEU A 351 -8.18 -19.94 4.38
C LEU A 351 -8.38 -21.36 4.89
N ALA A 352 -8.88 -22.26 4.06
CA ALA A 352 -9.01 -23.68 4.41
C ALA A 352 -7.65 -24.31 4.76
N SER A 353 -6.62 -24.09 3.93
CA SER A 353 -5.27 -24.61 4.20
C SER A 353 -4.66 -24.02 5.46
N ARG A 354 -4.91 -22.73 5.73
CA ARG A 354 -4.46 -22.06 6.95
C ARG A 354 -5.07 -22.71 8.20
N VAL A 355 -6.38 -22.93 8.21
CA VAL A 355 -7.09 -23.52 9.35
C VAL A 355 -6.60 -24.94 9.61
N LEU A 356 -6.45 -25.76 8.56
CA LEU A 356 -5.92 -27.13 8.67
C LEU A 356 -4.48 -27.15 9.19
N ARG A 357 -3.64 -26.19 8.79
CA ARG A 357 -2.25 -26.06 9.25
C ARG A 357 -2.13 -25.57 10.69
N GLU A 358 -2.95 -24.60 11.10
CA GLU A 358 -2.92 -24.04 12.46
C GLU A 358 -3.61 -24.96 13.49
N GLN A 359 -4.46 -25.88 13.05
CA GLN A 359 -5.17 -26.86 13.90
C GLN A 359 -5.06 -28.29 13.33
N PRO A 360 -3.84 -28.87 13.28
CA PRO A 360 -3.63 -30.21 12.69
C PRO A 360 -4.33 -31.31 13.49
N GLU A 361 -4.36 -31.21 14.82
CA GLU A 361 -4.99 -32.18 15.74
C GLU A 361 -6.34 -31.70 16.29
N GLY A 362 -6.79 -30.50 15.88
CA GLY A 362 -8.06 -29.93 16.33
C GLY A 362 -9.27 -30.67 15.77
N SER A 363 -10.36 -30.69 16.54
CA SER A 363 -11.65 -31.19 16.04
C SER A 363 -12.18 -30.30 14.92
N ASP A 364 -13.15 -30.79 14.14
CA ASP A 364 -13.84 -29.98 13.13
C ASP A 364 -14.45 -28.73 13.76
N THR A 365 -14.98 -28.83 14.97
CA THR A 365 -15.55 -27.71 15.72
C THR A 365 -14.47 -26.66 16.07
N ASP A 366 -13.27 -27.08 16.46
CA ASP A 366 -12.18 -26.15 16.79
C ASP A 366 -11.66 -25.41 15.56
N ARG A 367 -11.55 -26.13 14.44
CA ARG A 367 -11.21 -25.58 13.12
C ARG A 367 -12.25 -24.59 12.63
N LEU A 368 -13.54 -24.90 12.78
CA LEU A 368 -14.64 -23.98 12.46
C LEU A 368 -14.60 -22.72 13.32
N ARG A 369 -14.37 -22.85 14.64
CA ARG A 369 -14.20 -21.69 15.53
C ARG A 369 -12.99 -20.83 15.17
N LEU A 370 -11.88 -21.44 14.71
CA LEU A 370 -10.74 -20.69 14.20
C LEU A 370 -11.12 -19.95 12.90
N MET A 371 -11.68 -20.65 11.91
CA MET A 371 -12.09 -20.08 10.64
C MET A 371 -13.05 -18.89 10.83
N PHE A 372 -14.03 -19.04 11.72
CA PHE A 372 -14.99 -18.01 12.04
C PHE A 372 -14.33 -16.77 12.67
N ARG A 373 -13.39 -16.95 13.60
CA ARG A 373 -12.62 -15.84 14.20
C ARG A 373 -11.71 -15.14 13.20
N LEU A 374 -11.11 -15.88 12.26
CA LEU A 374 -10.29 -15.29 11.20
C LEU A 374 -11.10 -14.41 10.25
N CYS A 375 -12.35 -14.78 9.96
CA CYS A 375 -13.24 -14.01 9.09
C CYS A 375 -13.97 -12.88 9.81
N LEU A 376 -14.57 -13.17 10.97
CA LEU A 376 -15.58 -12.31 11.61
C LEU A 376 -15.10 -11.72 12.94
N THR A 377 -13.88 -12.04 13.39
CA THR A 377 -13.25 -11.50 14.61
C THR A 377 -14.00 -11.72 15.93
N ARG A 378 -14.99 -12.62 15.93
CA ARG A 378 -15.76 -13.07 17.09
C ARG A 378 -15.89 -14.60 17.11
N SER A 379 -16.37 -15.16 18.22
CA SER A 379 -16.74 -16.57 18.27
C SER A 379 -18.11 -16.80 17.61
N PRO A 380 -18.32 -17.96 16.96
CA PRO A 380 -19.64 -18.32 16.45
C PRO A 380 -20.59 -18.59 17.62
N ALA A 381 -21.88 -18.27 17.43
CA ALA A 381 -22.95 -18.79 18.28
C ALA A 381 -23.18 -20.29 18.04
N ASP A 382 -23.83 -20.97 18.98
CA ASP A 382 -24.05 -22.43 18.88
C ASP A 382 -24.87 -22.81 17.63
N THR A 383 -25.82 -21.96 17.24
CA THR A 383 -26.63 -22.14 16.01
C THR A 383 -25.78 -22.00 14.75
N GLU A 384 -24.92 -20.99 14.68
CA GLU A 384 -24.00 -20.77 13.55
C GLU A 384 -23.01 -21.94 13.42
N LEU A 385 -22.49 -22.41 14.55
CA LEU A 385 -21.55 -23.52 14.59
C LEU A 385 -22.19 -24.85 14.15
N SER A 386 -23.43 -25.10 14.57
CA SER A 386 -24.22 -26.26 14.11
C SER A 386 -24.43 -26.22 12.60
N VAL A 387 -24.87 -25.09 12.05
CA VAL A 387 -25.10 -24.93 10.61
C VAL A 387 -23.82 -25.17 9.80
N LEU A 388 -22.68 -24.64 10.27
CA LEU A 388 -21.40 -24.83 9.60
C LEU A 388 -20.90 -26.28 9.67
N THR A 389 -21.14 -26.96 10.79
CA THR A 389 -20.77 -28.37 10.98
C THR A 389 -21.59 -29.28 10.08
N ASP A 390 -22.90 -29.02 9.95
CA ASP A 390 -23.79 -29.73 9.04
C ASP A 390 -23.42 -29.47 7.57
N TYR A 391 -23.06 -28.23 7.24
CA TYR A 391 -22.61 -27.87 5.90
C TYR A 391 -21.28 -28.57 5.54
N LEU A 392 -20.29 -28.52 6.42
CA LEU A 392 -19.00 -29.19 6.22
C LEU A 392 -19.18 -30.70 6.02
N SER A 393 -20.02 -31.33 6.85
CA SER A 393 -20.31 -32.76 6.75
C SER A 393 -20.95 -33.12 5.40
N ARG A 394 -21.90 -32.31 4.92
CA ARG A 394 -22.53 -32.51 3.61
C ARG A 394 -21.54 -32.36 2.45
N GLU A 395 -20.69 -31.33 2.48
CA GLU A 395 -19.69 -31.12 1.43
C GLU A 395 -18.63 -32.23 1.45
N ARG A 396 -18.21 -32.70 2.63
CA ARG A 396 -17.32 -33.86 2.77
C ARG A 396 -17.94 -35.12 2.16
N SER A 397 -19.21 -35.42 2.44
CA SER A 397 -19.91 -36.56 1.82
C SER A 397 -20.04 -36.43 0.31
N ARG A 398 -20.33 -35.21 -0.19
CA ARG A 398 -20.42 -34.93 -1.62
C ARG A 398 -19.09 -35.21 -2.33
N PHE A 399 -17.98 -34.68 -1.82
CA PHE A 399 -16.66 -34.88 -2.42
C PHE A 399 -16.13 -36.30 -2.24
N ALA A 400 -16.52 -37.01 -1.16
CA ALA A 400 -16.23 -38.43 -1.01
C ALA A 400 -16.95 -39.31 -2.07
N GLY A 401 -18.13 -38.88 -2.54
CA GLY A 401 -18.85 -39.56 -3.63
C GLY A 401 -18.24 -39.37 -5.02
N SER A 402 -17.36 -38.37 -5.20
CA SER A 402 -16.72 -38.06 -6.49
C SER A 402 -15.37 -37.37 -6.27
N ALA A 403 -14.28 -38.15 -6.22
CA ALA A 403 -12.93 -37.62 -6.10
C ALA A 403 -12.52 -36.74 -7.29
N GLU A 404 -13.08 -37.00 -8.47
CA GLU A 404 -12.88 -36.17 -9.66
C GLU A 404 -13.45 -34.75 -9.47
N ASP A 405 -14.61 -34.63 -8.84
CA ASP A 405 -15.21 -33.32 -8.54
C ASP A 405 -14.39 -32.54 -7.50
N ALA A 406 -13.82 -33.23 -6.52
CA ALA A 406 -12.91 -32.61 -5.55
C ALA A 406 -11.66 -32.03 -6.25
N ALA A 407 -11.06 -32.81 -7.16
CA ALA A 407 -9.90 -32.37 -7.93
C ALA A 407 -10.22 -31.18 -8.86
N LYS A 408 -11.35 -31.24 -9.58
CA LYS A 408 -11.81 -30.13 -10.44
C LYS A 408 -12.09 -28.86 -9.64
N PHE A 409 -12.72 -29.00 -8.48
CA PHE A 409 -12.98 -27.88 -7.59
C PHE A 409 -11.67 -27.23 -7.11
N LEU A 410 -10.73 -28.05 -6.61
CA LEU A 410 -9.43 -27.56 -6.13
C LEU A 410 -8.56 -26.95 -7.23
N ALA A 411 -8.65 -27.42 -8.48
CA ALA A 411 -7.92 -26.82 -9.59
C ALA A 411 -8.28 -25.33 -9.81
N GLY A 412 -9.50 -24.91 -9.43
CA GLY A 412 -9.96 -23.52 -9.50
C GLY A 412 -9.83 -22.73 -8.19
N THR A 413 -9.49 -23.37 -7.07
CA THR A 413 -9.51 -22.76 -5.74
C THR A 413 -8.22 -22.92 -4.93
N ALA A 414 -7.31 -23.81 -5.31
CA ALA A 414 -6.04 -23.98 -4.61
C ALA A 414 -5.01 -22.96 -5.12
N PRO A 415 -4.20 -22.35 -4.22
CA PRO A 415 -3.00 -21.64 -4.63
C PRO A 415 -2.11 -22.56 -5.48
N ALA A 416 -1.55 -22.02 -6.57
CA ALA A 416 -0.76 -22.80 -7.52
C ALA A 416 0.33 -23.64 -6.81
N GLY A 417 0.32 -24.97 -7.02
CA GLY A 417 1.30 -25.90 -6.46
C GLY A 417 0.93 -26.56 -5.12
N SER A 418 -0.30 -26.40 -4.64
CA SER A 418 -0.77 -26.95 -3.34
C SER A 418 -1.94 -27.95 -3.45
N ILE A 419 -2.11 -28.60 -4.61
CA ILE A 419 -3.23 -29.53 -4.83
C ILE A 419 -2.96 -30.82 -4.05
N ALA A 420 -3.75 -31.04 -3.00
CA ALA A 420 -3.75 -32.29 -2.25
C ALA A 420 -4.39 -33.42 -3.07
N GLU A 421 -3.98 -34.66 -2.82
CA GLU A 421 -4.48 -35.86 -3.51
C GLU A 421 -5.30 -36.77 -2.56
N GLY A 422 -6.17 -37.59 -3.15
CA GLY A 422 -6.95 -38.59 -2.42
C GLY A 422 -7.78 -38.00 -1.29
N GLN A 423 -7.65 -38.56 -0.08
CA GLN A 423 -8.43 -38.13 1.09
C GLN A 423 -8.13 -36.69 1.50
N GLN A 424 -6.91 -36.22 1.30
CA GLN A 424 -6.54 -34.84 1.63
C GLN A 424 -7.21 -33.85 0.66
N ALA A 425 -7.42 -34.25 -0.60
CA ALA A 425 -8.17 -33.45 -1.58
C ALA A 425 -9.63 -33.26 -1.14
N ILE A 426 -10.27 -34.34 -0.67
CA ILE A 426 -11.66 -34.32 -0.21
C ILE A 426 -11.82 -33.38 0.99
N GLU A 427 -10.93 -33.49 1.99
CA GLU A 427 -10.94 -32.59 3.14
C GLU A 427 -10.71 -31.14 2.70
N GLN A 428 -9.65 -30.87 1.94
CA GLN A 428 -9.33 -29.53 1.48
C GLN A 428 -10.48 -28.91 0.68
N ALA A 429 -11.17 -29.68 -0.16
CA ALA A 429 -12.33 -29.23 -0.93
C ALA A 429 -13.52 -28.87 -0.01
N ALA A 430 -13.86 -29.73 0.96
CA ALA A 430 -14.95 -29.48 1.90
C ALA A 430 -14.70 -28.25 2.78
N TRP A 431 -13.47 -28.08 3.28
CA TRP A 431 -13.07 -26.89 4.04
C TRP A 431 -13.06 -25.63 3.17
N THR A 432 -12.65 -25.74 1.90
CA THR A 432 -12.68 -24.61 0.95
C THR A 432 -14.11 -24.19 0.63
N SER A 433 -15.05 -25.12 0.43
CA SER A 433 -16.49 -24.80 0.30
C SER A 433 -17.01 -24.05 1.52
N THR A 434 -16.64 -24.49 2.73
CA THR A 434 -17.05 -23.84 3.99
C THR A 434 -16.46 -22.43 4.12
N ALA A 435 -15.20 -22.25 3.76
CA ALA A 435 -14.53 -20.95 3.72
C ALA A 435 -15.24 -19.97 2.76
N ARG A 436 -15.66 -20.43 1.56
CA ARG A 436 -16.41 -19.60 0.61
C ARG A 436 -17.72 -19.07 1.18
N VAL A 437 -18.43 -19.87 1.98
CA VAL A 437 -19.67 -19.43 2.64
C VAL A 437 -19.39 -18.28 3.60
N LEU A 438 -18.38 -18.41 4.47
CA LEU A 438 -18.03 -17.37 5.44
C LEU A 438 -17.57 -16.06 4.77
N LEU A 439 -16.70 -16.15 3.75
CA LEU A 439 -16.23 -14.98 3.01
C LEU A 439 -17.35 -14.24 2.27
N ASN A 440 -18.44 -14.92 1.91
CA ASN A 440 -19.57 -14.33 1.21
C ASN A 440 -20.70 -13.87 2.14
N THR A 441 -20.48 -13.86 3.46
CA THR A 441 -21.45 -13.29 4.40
C THR A 441 -21.43 -11.77 4.34
N ASP A 442 -22.61 -11.15 4.51
CA ASP A 442 -22.70 -9.69 4.64
C ASP A 442 -21.89 -9.17 5.84
N GLU A 443 -21.79 -9.95 6.91
CA GLU A 443 -20.96 -9.64 8.08
C GLU A 443 -19.47 -9.55 7.74
N PHE A 444 -18.95 -10.41 6.86
CA PHE A 444 -17.54 -10.40 6.45
C PHE A 444 -17.17 -9.15 5.67
N MET A 445 -18.08 -8.63 4.85
CA MET A 445 -17.81 -7.46 4.00
C MET A 445 -18.20 -6.14 4.66
N THR A 446 -18.68 -6.23 5.88
CA THR A 446 -19.24 -5.10 6.62
C THR A 446 -18.42 -4.86 7.85
N ARG A 447 -18.19 -3.58 8.14
CA ARG A 447 -17.75 -3.19 9.45
C ARG A 447 -18.96 -3.19 10.39
N ASN A 448 -18.89 -4.05 11.40
CA ASN A 448 -19.95 -4.23 12.39
C ASN A 448 -19.70 -3.46 13.68
#